data_AF-A0AAR2IJ61-F1
#
_entry.id   AF-A0AAR2IJ61-F1
#
_cell.length_a   1.000
_cell.length_b   1.000
_cell.length_c   1.000
_cell.angle_alpha   90.00
_cell.angle_beta   90.00
_cell.angle_gamma   90.00
#
_symmetry.space_group_name_H-M   'P 1'
#
loop_
_entity.id
_entity.type
_entity.pdbx_description
1 polymer ?
#
loop_
_entity_poly.entity_id
_entity_poly.type
_entity_poly.pdbx_seq_one_letter_code
_entity_poly.pdbx_strand_id
1 'polypeptide(L)'
;KHNLTLTSVATLLTSVEETPEPIPTVIKGNIPSWINGSFLRNGPGKFEFGESRFNHWFDGMALMHRFHICDGQVTYSSRFLRSDSYVQNLEKNRIVVSEFGTLAMPDPCKNIFAQFFSRFQIPKATDNAGVNFVKYKGDFYVSTETNYMRKIDPQSLETKEKVDWTKYIAVNAATAHPHYDREGATYNLGNSYGRQGYFYNIIHVPRGEGGTDGADLNGAKILCSIPAASSRKPSYYHSFALSENYVIFIEQPIKLDLLKFMLYRVLGKGFHEVMSWEPQLETVFHVVDRRTGQLSKTRYYTNAMFTLHQINAYEDNGYLIMDMCCGEDGSVIGNFTLENLKAAGEEMDKVFYSSLCTILPWRYVLPLEVKEEEPNDQNLINLPNTTATAMKTTTGVFCTHENLYNHDLLEYGGLEFPQINYTHYNARPYRYFYACGFGHVFGDSLLKMDLEGKKLKVWRHPGLFPSEPVFVPAPDAKDEDDGVVMSVVVTPRERKSSFLLVLDAKTFTELGRAEVPVDIPFGTHGLFNEMG
;
A
#
# COMPACT_ATOMS: atom_id res chain seq x y z
N LYS A 1 -13.35 -23.57 -12.46
CA LYS A 1 -14.77 -23.64 -12.01
C LYS A 1 -14.85 -24.56 -10.79
N HIS A 2 -14.75 -23.99 -9.59
CA HIS A 2 -15.07 -24.68 -8.33
C HIS A 2 -16.37 -24.10 -7.79
N ASN A 3 -17.40 -24.95 -7.67
CA ASN A 3 -18.67 -24.65 -7.00
C ASN A 3 -18.47 -24.66 -5.47
N LEU A 4 -17.65 -23.75 -4.95
CA LEU A 4 -17.59 -23.46 -3.52
C LEU A 4 -17.86 -21.97 -3.37
N THR A 5 -19.03 -21.67 -2.82
CA THR A 5 -19.44 -20.31 -2.49
C THR A 5 -18.42 -19.71 -1.53
N LEU A 6 -17.92 -18.52 -1.83
CA LEU A 6 -16.92 -17.86 -0.98
C LEU A 6 -17.46 -17.64 0.44
N THR A 7 -16.62 -17.86 1.45
CA THR A 7 -17.01 -17.63 2.86
C THR A 7 -17.23 -16.13 3.06
N SER A 8 -18.33 -15.73 3.72
CA SER A 8 -18.57 -14.31 3.99
C SER A 8 -17.49 -13.71 4.89
N VAL A 9 -17.03 -12.51 4.54
CA VAL A 9 -16.06 -11.70 5.32
C VAL A 9 -16.74 -10.56 6.05
N ALA A 10 -18.07 -10.52 6.12
CA ALA A 10 -18.81 -9.42 6.74
C ALA A 10 -18.43 -9.18 8.21
N THR A 11 -18.06 -10.24 8.94
CA THR A 11 -17.59 -10.18 10.33
C THR A 11 -16.19 -9.56 10.46
N LEU A 12 -15.41 -9.50 9.38
CA LEU A 12 -14.13 -8.80 9.35
C LEU A 12 -14.29 -7.27 9.21
N LEU A 13 -15.51 -6.82 8.91
CA LEU A 13 -15.89 -5.45 8.55
C LEU A 13 -16.84 -4.83 9.58
N THR A 14 -16.61 -5.17 10.85
CA THR A 14 -17.34 -4.67 12.01
C THR A 14 -16.42 -3.88 12.92
N SER A 15 -16.97 -2.87 13.60
CA SER A 15 -16.21 -2.10 14.57
C SER A 15 -15.74 -2.98 15.73
N VAL A 16 -14.52 -2.74 16.19
CA VAL A 16 -13.95 -3.37 17.38
C VAL A 16 -13.65 -2.31 18.44
N GLU A 17 -13.37 -2.77 19.66
CA GLU A 17 -12.82 -1.94 20.72
C GLU A 17 -11.30 -1.92 20.65
N GLU A 18 -10.69 -0.80 21.01
CA GLU A 18 -9.23 -0.73 21.18
C GLU A 18 -8.79 -1.45 22.46
N THR A 19 -7.53 -1.87 22.52
CA THR A 19 -6.91 -2.51 23.69
C THR A 19 -5.64 -1.73 24.05
N PRO A 20 -5.76 -0.56 24.72
CA PRO A 20 -4.64 0.36 24.90
C PRO A 20 -3.54 -0.15 25.84
N GLU A 21 -3.90 -1.04 26.76
CA GLU A 21 -3.00 -1.71 27.69
C GLU A 21 -2.57 -3.06 27.11
N PRO A 22 -1.25 -3.37 27.08
CA PRO A 22 -0.78 -4.65 26.56
C PRO A 22 -1.38 -5.85 27.30
N ILE A 23 -1.94 -6.78 26.54
CA ILE A 23 -2.48 -8.04 27.05
C ILE A 23 -1.59 -9.22 26.62
N PRO A 24 -1.48 -10.28 27.44
CA PRO A 24 -0.78 -11.49 27.05
C PRO A 24 -1.52 -12.22 25.93
N THR A 25 -0.76 -12.98 25.14
CA THR A 25 -1.28 -13.88 24.11
C THR A 25 -1.07 -15.35 24.52
N VAL A 26 -1.78 -16.27 23.88
CA VAL A 26 -1.55 -17.71 24.05
C VAL A 26 -0.62 -18.21 22.96
N ILE A 27 0.60 -18.59 23.33
CA ILE A 27 1.61 -19.09 22.39
C ILE A 27 1.37 -20.57 22.08
N LYS A 28 1.40 -20.93 20.80
CA LYS A 28 1.45 -22.31 20.31
C LYS A 28 2.67 -22.47 19.39
N GLY A 29 3.37 -23.59 19.49
CA GLY A 29 4.64 -23.78 18.78
C GLY A 29 5.79 -23.03 19.43
N ASN A 30 6.78 -22.64 18.64
CA ASN A 30 8.01 -21.98 19.10
C ASN A 30 8.26 -20.69 18.30
N ILE A 31 8.04 -19.54 18.94
CA ILE A 31 8.45 -18.24 18.39
C ILE A 31 9.94 -18.05 18.69
N PRO A 32 10.80 -17.85 17.68
CA PRO A 32 12.24 -17.72 17.90
C PRO A 32 12.60 -16.60 18.88
N SER A 33 13.44 -16.90 19.86
CA SER A 33 13.84 -15.96 20.92
C SER A 33 14.67 -14.78 20.42
N TRP A 34 15.29 -14.89 19.24
CA TRP A 34 16.04 -13.80 18.64
C TRP A 34 15.15 -12.67 18.10
N ILE A 35 13.84 -12.91 17.93
CA ILE A 35 12.91 -11.85 17.51
C ILE A 35 12.69 -10.91 18.69
N ASN A 36 13.27 -9.71 18.59
CA ASN A 36 13.09 -8.64 19.58
C ASN A 36 12.58 -7.38 18.89
N GLY A 37 11.31 -7.04 19.13
CA GLY A 37 10.72 -5.88 18.49
C GLY A 37 9.21 -5.80 18.59
N SER A 38 8.61 -5.03 17.70
CA SER A 38 7.16 -4.85 17.59
C SER A 38 6.71 -5.02 16.15
N PHE A 39 5.80 -5.98 15.92
CA PHE A 39 5.08 -6.06 14.66
C PHE A 39 3.89 -5.09 14.71
N LEU A 40 3.93 -4.06 13.85
CA LEU A 40 2.97 -2.97 13.81
C LEU A 40 2.07 -3.14 12.59
N ARG A 41 0.75 -2.98 12.77
CA ARG A 41 -0.23 -3.00 11.68
C ARG A 41 -1.23 -1.88 11.78
N ASN A 42 -1.66 -1.37 10.65
CA ASN A 42 -2.67 -0.32 10.56
C ASN A 42 -3.84 -0.77 9.69
N GLY A 43 -4.99 -0.12 9.83
CA GLY A 43 -6.18 -0.42 9.07
C GLY A 43 -7.45 0.15 9.70
N PRO A 44 -8.61 -0.01 9.05
CA PRO A 44 -9.87 0.45 9.58
C PRO A 44 -10.37 -0.45 10.72
N GLY A 45 -10.75 0.15 11.86
CA GLY A 45 -11.28 -0.58 13.02
C GLY A 45 -12.63 -0.08 13.55
N LYS A 46 -13.16 1.02 13.02
CA LYS A 46 -14.48 1.56 13.38
C LYS A 46 -15.23 2.04 12.14
N PHE A 47 -16.43 1.50 11.92
CA PHE A 47 -17.22 1.67 10.71
C PHE A 47 -18.50 2.50 10.88
N GLU A 48 -18.80 2.94 12.11
CA GLU A 48 -19.97 3.78 12.40
C GLU A 48 -19.78 4.71 13.61
N PHE A 49 -20.55 5.81 13.60
CA PHE A 49 -20.75 6.74 14.71
C PHE A 49 -22.24 7.07 14.83
N GLY A 50 -22.84 6.78 15.99
CA GLY A 50 -24.29 6.86 16.16
C GLY A 50 -25.02 6.02 15.12
N GLU A 51 -25.96 6.65 14.41
CA GLU A 51 -26.70 6.01 13.30
C GLU A 51 -25.98 6.13 11.95
N SER A 52 -24.92 6.93 11.86
CA SER A 52 -24.17 7.17 10.62
C SER A 52 -23.14 6.06 10.38
N ARG A 53 -23.09 5.54 9.15
CA ARG A 53 -22.17 4.47 8.74
C ARG A 53 -21.27 4.94 7.61
N PHE A 54 -20.05 4.43 7.58
CA PHE A 54 -19.17 4.58 6.42
C PHE A 54 -19.64 3.66 5.27
N ASN A 55 -19.33 4.05 4.04
CA ASN A 55 -19.72 3.35 2.81
C ASN A 55 -18.59 2.54 2.19
N HIS A 56 -17.33 2.91 2.44
CA HIS A 56 -16.14 2.29 1.83
C HIS A 56 -15.20 1.74 2.90
N TRP A 57 -14.47 0.66 2.59
CA TRP A 57 -13.57 0.01 3.55
C TRP A 57 -12.48 0.97 4.05
N PHE A 58 -11.87 1.75 3.15
CA PHE A 58 -10.87 2.78 3.48
C PHE A 58 -11.38 3.95 4.33
N ASP A 59 -12.69 4.09 4.54
CA ASP A 59 -13.24 5.18 5.36
C ASP A 59 -13.27 4.85 6.85
N GLY A 60 -13.14 3.57 7.22
CA GLY A 60 -13.13 3.17 8.62
C GLY A 60 -11.99 3.84 9.38
N MET A 61 -12.24 4.21 10.63
CA MET A 61 -11.25 4.96 11.40
C MET A 61 -10.04 4.10 11.74
N ALA A 62 -8.85 4.67 11.56
CA ALA A 62 -7.57 4.01 11.74
C ALA A 62 -7.41 3.43 13.15
N LEU A 63 -7.16 2.13 13.21
CA LEU A 63 -6.82 1.36 14.40
C LEU A 63 -5.40 0.81 14.21
N MET A 64 -4.50 1.25 15.08
CA MET A 64 -3.13 0.77 15.12
C MET A 64 -3.05 -0.45 16.02
N HIS A 65 -2.31 -1.47 15.59
CA HIS A 65 -2.09 -2.72 16.30
C HIS A 65 -0.60 -2.93 16.53
N ARG A 66 -0.24 -3.47 17.70
CA ARG A 66 1.13 -3.81 18.08
C ARG A 66 1.16 -5.21 18.67
N PHE A 67 2.01 -6.06 18.11
CA PHE A 67 2.44 -7.31 18.73
C PHE A 67 3.89 -7.13 19.16
N HIS A 68 4.12 -6.91 20.45
CA HIS A 68 5.47 -6.82 20.99
C HIS A 68 6.00 -8.22 21.28
N ILE A 69 7.16 -8.55 20.73
CA ILE A 69 7.82 -9.84 20.77
C ILE A 69 9.16 -9.68 21.47
N CYS A 70 9.41 -10.49 22.50
CA CYS A 70 10.67 -10.54 23.23
C CYS A 70 10.80 -11.92 23.89
N ASP A 71 11.98 -12.56 23.77
CA ASP A 71 12.27 -13.87 24.36
C ASP A 71 11.19 -14.95 24.07
N GLY A 72 10.66 -14.94 22.84
CA GLY A 72 9.61 -15.88 22.40
C GLY A 72 8.22 -15.65 23.02
N GLN A 73 8.05 -14.59 23.82
CA GLN A 73 6.76 -14.14 24.34
C GLN A 73 6.16 -13.05 23.45
N VAL A 74 4.83 -12.98 23.40
CA VAL A 74 4.11 -11.97 22.62
C VAL A 74 3.02 -11.31 23.47
N THR A 75 2.98 -9.98 23.43
CA THR A 75 1.87 -9.17 23.97
C THR A 75 1.20 -8.40 22.84
N TYR A 76 -0.11 -8.16 22.98
CA TYR A 76 -0.91 -7.42 22.02
C TYR A 76 -1.45 -6.13 22.63
N SER A 77 -1.45 -5.05 21.86
CA SER A 77 -2.17 -3.82 22.17
C SER A 77 -2.69 -3.15 20.90
N SER A 78 -3.75 -2.37 20.99
CA SER A 78 -4.25 -1.54 19.90
C SER A 78 -4.77 -0.19 20.39
N ARG A 79 -4.67 0.83 19.55
CA ARG A 79 -5.21 2.18 19.81
C ARG A 79 -5.76 2.79 18.53
N PHE A 80 -6.96 3.37 18.60
CA PHE A 80 -7.46 4.22 17.53
C PHE A 80 -6.56 5.45 17.41
N LEU A 81 -6.22 5.79 16.17
CA LEU A 81 -5.55 7.05 15.89
C LEU A 81 -6.46 8.20 16.33
N ARG A 82 -5.98 9.05 17.24
CA ARG A 82 -6.69 10.27 17.67
C ARG A 82 -6.52 11.38 16.63
N SER A 83 -6.96 11.11 15.41
CA SER A 83 -7.00 12.07 14.30
C SER A 83 -8.09 13.12 14.55
N ASP A 84 -8.02 14.25 13.83
CA ASP A 84 -9.06 15.26 13.91
C ASP A 84 -10.39 14.70 13.39
N SER A 85 -10.35 13.83 12.36
CA SER A 85 -11.52 13.07 11.87
C SER A 85 -12.13 12.20 12.98
N TYR A 86 -11.32 11.39 13.67
CA TYR A 86 -11.81 10.48 14.71
C TYR A 86 -12.43 11.25 15.88
N VAL A 87 -11.72 12.25 16.40
CA VAL A 87 -12.16 13.06 17.56
C VAL A 87 -13.47 13.79 17.24
N GLN A 88 -13.57 14.44 16.09
CA GLN A 88 -14.79 15.17 15.71
C GLN A 88 -15.99 14.24 15.50
N ASN A 89 -15.78 13.07 14.89
CA ASN A 89 -16.85 12.09 14.68
C ASN A 89 -17.32 11.49 16.02
N LEU A 90 -16.39 11.25 16.94
CA LEU A 90 -16.67 10.75 18.29
C LEU A 90 -17.46 11.78 19.11
N GLU A 91 -16.99 13.03 19.18
CA GLU A 91 -17.65 14.10 19.95
C GLU A 91 -19.07 14.39 19.47
N LYS A 92 -19.30 14.34 18.15
CA LYS A 92 -20.62 14.62 17.57
C LYS A 92 -21.49 13.37 17.40
N ASN A 93 -20.95 12.19 17.72
CA ASN A 93 -21.58 10.89 17.55
C ASN A 93 -22.23 10.70 16.16
N ARG A 94 -21.57 11.19 15.11
CA ARG A 94 -21.98 11.09 13.70
C ARG A 94 -20.79 11.42 12.78
N ILE A 95 -20.87 11.02 11.51
CA ILE A 95 -19.81 11.31 10.53
C ILE A 95 -19.91 12.77 10.08
N VAL A 96 -18.92 13.58 10.44
CA VAL A 96 -18.85 15.03 10.15
C VAL A 96 -17.64 15.44 9.33
N VAL A 97 -16.72 14.52 9.09
CA VAL A 97 -15.61 14.68 8.15
C VAL A 97 -15.83 13.74 6.98
N SER A 98 -15.66 14.26 5.75
CA SER A 98 -15.75 13.43 4.55
C SER A 98 -14.47 12.61 4.40
N GLU A 99 -14.66 11.34 4.09
CA GLU A 99 -13.59 10.37 3.82
C GLU A 99 -13.58 10.03 2.31
N PHE A 100 -12.90 8.94 1.91
CA PHE A 100 -12.70 8.56 0.52
C PHE A 100 -14.02 8.16 -0.18
N GLY A 101 -14.86 7.33 0.45
CA GLY A 101 -16.15 6.90 -0.08
C GLY A 101 -17.37 7.51 0.57
N THR A 102 -17.21 8.22 1.69
CA THR A 102 -18.31 8.70 2.53
C THR A 102 -18.25 10.21 2.70
N LEU A 103 -19.34 10.90 2.36
CA LEU A 103 -19.45 12.32 2.62
C LEU A 103 -19.91 12.60 4.05
N ALA A 104 -19.38 13.68 4.63
CA ALA A 104 -19.85 14.21 5.90
C ALA A 104 -21.36 14.51 5.87
N MET A 105 -22.05 14.14 6.94
CA MET A 105 -23.46 14.46 7.09
C MET A 105 -23.64 15.97 7.30
N PRO A 106 -24.63 16.61 6.62
CA PRO A 106 -24.93 18.02 6.81
C PRO A 106 -25.10 18.35 8.29
N ASP A 107 -24.61 19.52 8.70
CA ASP A 107 -24.76 19.97 10.08
C ASP A 107 -26.24 20.29 10.37
N PRO A 108 -26.92 19.53 11.24
CA PRO A 108 -28.34 19.73 11.52
C PRO A 108 -28.60 21.07 12.21
N CYS A 109 -27.58 21.67 12.84
CA CYS A 109 -27.66 22.98 13.47
C CYS A 109 -27.50 24.14 12.47
N LYS A 110 -27.05 23.87 11.23
CA LYS A 110 -26.97 24.87 10.17
C LYS A 110 -28.29 24.92 9.41
N ASN A 111 -28.79 26.12 9.14
CA ASN A 111 -29.94 26.31 8.27
C ASN A 111 -29.62 25.88 6.81
N ILE A 112 -30.66 25.61 6.02
CA ILE A 112 -30.55 25.07 4.65
C ILE A 112 -29.62 25.93 3.77
N PHE A 113 -29.64 27.26 3.93
CA PHE A 113 -28.74 28.18 3.23
C PHE A 113 -27.28 28.01 3.65
N ALA A 114 -26.97 27.94 4.95
CA ALA A 114 -25.62 27.68 5.45
C ALA A 114 -25.12 26.27 5.08
N GLN A 115 -26.00 25.27 5.02
CA GLN A 115 -25.68 23.95 4.49
C GLN A 115 -25.36 24.02 2.99
N PHE A 116 -26.13 24.78 2.20
CA PHE A 116 -25.86 25.02 0.79
C PHE A 116 -24.51 25.72 0.58
N PHE A 117 -24.24 26.81 1.30
CA PHE A 117 -22.96 27.55 1.23
C PHE A 117 -21.75 26.72 1.71
N SER A 118 -21.93 25.82 2.68
CA SER A 118 -20.86 24.91 3.12
C SER A 118 -20.39 23.96 2.01
N ARG A 119 -21.25 23.64 1.04
CA ARG A 119 -20.88 22.87 -0.16
C ARG A 119 -19.94 23.61 -1.09
N PHE A 120 -19.66 24.90 -0.87
CA PHE A 120 -18.73 25.73 -1.67
C PHE A 120 -17.41 26.06 -0.93
N GLN A 121 -17.26 25.75 0.36
CA GLN A 121 -15.97 25.89 1.08
C GLN A 121 -14.99 24.78 0.67
N ILE A 122 -13.70 25.08 0.45
CA ILE A 122 -12.71 24.03 0.17
C ILE A 122 -12.60 23.11 1.40
N PRO A 123 -12.95 21.82 1.30
CA PRO A 123 -12.89 20.90 2.42
C PRO A 123 -11.43 20.72 2.83
N LYS A 124 -11.19 20.64 4.14
CA LYS A 124 -9.91 20.15 4.63
C LYS A 124 -9.82 18.67 4.30
N ALA A 125 -8.66 18.22 3.80
CA ALA A 125 -8.41 16.81 3.60
C ALA A 125 -8.53 16.04 4.93
N THR A 126 -8.94 14.78 4.84
CA THR A 126 -8.96 13.88 6.00
C THR A 126 -7.55 13.64 6.54
N ASP A 127 -7.45 13.47 7.85
CA ASP A 127 -6.25 12.99 8.53
C ASP A 127 -6.47 11.60 9.16
N ASN A 128 -7.48 10.85 8.67
CA ASN A 128 -7.66 9.43 8.94
C ASN A 128 -6.52 8.61 8.29
N ALA A 129 -5.37 8.59 8.96
CA ALA A 129 -4.16 7.93 8.50
C ALA A 129 -4.19 6.42 8.78
N GLY A 130 -5.10 5.70 8.11
CA GLY A 130 -5.35 4.27 8.31
C GLY A 130 -4.65 3.32 7.34
N VAL A 131 -3.73 3.80 6.50
CA VAL A 131 -3.13 2.98 5.43
C VAL A 131 -1.85 2.29 5.91
N ASN A 132 -0.84 3.06 6.33
CA ASN A 132 0.48 2.49 6.64
C ASN A 132 1.20 3.21 7.79
N PHE A 133 2.19 2.55 8.39
CA PHE A 133 3.25 3.18 9.17
C PHE A 133 4.40 3.59 8.24
N VAL A 134 4.89 4.82 8.40
CA VAL A 134 5.97 5.38 7.58
C VAL A 134 7.05 6.01 8.45
N LYS A 135 8.29 6.02 7.96
CA LYS A 135 9.43 6.58 8.69
C LYS A 135 9.98 7.82 8.00
N TYR A 136 10.17 8.88 8.76
CA TYR A 136 10.93 10.05 8.29
C TYR A 136 11.91 10.46 9.37
N LYS A 137 13.18 10.61 9.00
CA LYS A 137 14.25 11.03 9.91
C LYS A 137 14.37 10.15 11.18
N GLY A 138 13.96 8.88 11.09
CA GLY A 138 13.97 7.92 12.20
C GLY A 138 12.69 7.90 13.06
N ASP A 139 11.82 8.91 12.93
CA ASP A 139 10.54 8.95 13.63
C ASP A 139 9.47 8.14 12.91
N PHE A 140 8.51 7.62 13.69
CA PHE A 140 7.34 6.92 13.18
C PHE A 140 6.14 7.85 12.99
N TYR A 141 5.50 7.67 11.85
CA TYR A 141 4.25 8.31 11.50
C TYR A 141 3.27 7.26 10.99
N VAL A 142 1.98 7.58 11.01
CA VAL A 142 0.99 6.89 10.20
C VAL A 142 0.52 7.80 9.08
N SER A 143 0.28 7.22 7.90
CA SER A 143 -0.12 7.92 6.69
C SER A 143 -1.37 7.33 6.06
N THR A 144 -2.08 8.20 5.34
CA THR A 144 -3.00 7.86 4.25
C THR A 144 -2.43 8.52 2.98
N GLU A 145 -3.26 8.86 1.99
CA GLU A 145 -2.85 9.49 0.73
C GLU A 145 -3.31 10.96 0.63
N THR A 146 -3.15 11.71 1.71
CA THR A 146 -3.41 13.15 1.77
C THR A 146 -2.16 13.94 2.13
N ASN A 147 -2.26 15.25 2.33
CA ASN A 147 -1.16 16.05 2.85
C ASN A 147 -0.91 15.86 4.36
N TYR A 148 -1.77 15.14 5.07
CA TYR A 148 -1.67 14.98 6.52
C TYR A 148 -1.11 13.61 6.92
N MET A 149 -0.17 13.64 7.86
CA MET A 149 0.31 12.47 8.60
C MET A 149 0.19 12.74 10.10
N ARG A 150 0.32 11.68 10.91
CA ARG A 150 0.34 11.79 12.37
C ARG A 150 1.60 11.13 12.90
N LYS A 151 2.41 11.87 13.67
CA LYS A 151 3.50 11.25 14.44
C LYS A 151 2.89 10.35 15.49
N ILE A 152 3.51 9.20 15.75
CA ILE A 152 3.07 8.25 16.76
C ILE A 152 4.25 7.79 17.62
N ASP A 153 3.96 7.29 18.81
CA ASP A 153 4.92 6.46 19.54
C ASP A 153 4.75 4.99 19.12
N PRO A 154 5.75 4.35 18.50
CA PRO A 154 5.63 2.96 18.04
C PRO A 154 5.57 1.95 19.19
N GLN A 155 5.96 2.36 20.41
CA GLN A 155 5.77 1.55 21.60
C GLN A 155 4.33 1.73 22.05
N SER A 156 3.95 2.85 22.66
CA SER A 156 2.60 2.99 23.25
C SER A 156 1.43 3.05 22.25
N LEU A 157 1.68 3.26 20.95
CA LEU A 157 0.70 3.63 19.92
C LEU A 157 -0.01 4.97 20.20
N GLU A 158 0.55 5.81 21.08
CA GLU A 158 0.00 7.12 21.36
C GLU A 158 0.09 8.03 20.13
N THR A 159 -1.01 8.73 19.85
CA THR A 159 -1.07 9.72 18.78
C THR A 159 -0.39 11.01 19.25
N LYS A 160 0.60 11.48 18.49
CA LYS A 160 1.30 12.74 18.73
C LYS A 160 0.80 13.81 17.75
N GLU A 161 1.70 14.65 17.26
CA GLU A 161 1.34 15.81 16.46
C GLU A 161 0.84 15.48 15.05
N LYS A 162 0.04 16.40 14.52
CA LYS A 162 -0.38 16.42 13.12
C LYS A 162 0.70 17.09 12.27
N VAL A 163 1.14 16.38 11.24
CA VAL A 163 2.10 16.87 10.25
C VAL A 163 1.36 17.21 8.97
N ASP A 164 1.70 18.35 8.38
CA ASP A 164 1.15 18.83 7.12
C ASP A 164 2.29 19.05 6.13
N TRP A 165 2.34 18.24 5.08
CA TRP A 165 3.36 18.33 4.03
C TRP A 165 3.48 19.73 3.43
N THR A 166 2.37 20.47 3.32
CA THR A 166 2.32 21.80 2.70
C THR A 166 3.15 22.85 3.47
N LYS A 167 3.47 22.58 4.74
CA LYS A 167 4.33 23.45 5.55
C LYS A 167 5.82 23.30 5.23
N TYR A 168 6.22 22.21 4.57
CA TYR A 168 7.61 21.88 4.28
C TYR A 168 7.92 21.99 2.79
N ILE A 169 7.04 21.47 1.93
CA ILE A 169 7.21 21.43 0.48
C ILE A 169 5.87 21.61 -0.24
N ALA A 170 5.92 22.07 -1.49
CA ALA A 170 4.73 22.36 -2.30
C ALA A 170 4.09 21.09 -2.89
N VAL A 171 3.40 20.31 -2.05
CA VAL A 171 2.64 19.11 -2.46
C VAL A 171 1.23 19.12 -1.84
N ASN A 172 0.25 18.58 -2.56
CA ASN A 172 -1.14 18.47 -2.12
C ASN A 172 -1.44 17.12 -1.44
N ALA A 173 -0.68 16.09 -1.74
CA ALA A 173 -0.73 14.78 -1.09
C ALA A 173 0.60 14.06 -1.31
N ALA A 174 0.83 13.01 -0.52
CA ALA A 174 1.94 12.07 -0.69
C ALA A 174 1.44 10.64 -0.47
N THR A 175 2.12 9.65 -1.03
CA THR A 175 1.72 8.24 -0.87
C THR A 175 1.99 7.73 0.54
N ALA A 176 1.35 6.61 0.90
CA ALA A 176 1.62 5.86 2.11
C ALA A 176 2.77 4.83 1.96
N HIS A 177 3.50 4.87 0.83
CA HIS A 177 4.54 3.91 0.46
C HIS A 177 5.88 4.59 0.16
N PRO A 178 6.47 5.32 1.13
CA PRO A 178 7.81 5.84 0.93
C PRO A 178 8.85 4.73 0.89
N HIS A 179 9.93 4.96 0.16
CA HIS A 179 11.12 4.11 0.19
C HIS A 179 12.20 4.68 1.10
N TYR A 180 13.01 3.79 1.66
CA TYR A 180 14.14 4.12 2.53
C TYR A 180 15.42 3.63 1.88
N ASP A 181 16.43 4.49 1.77
CA ASP A 181 17.75 4.08 1.33
C ASP A 181 18.65 3.67 2.50
N ARG A 182 19.82 3.13 2.16
CA ARG A 182 20.81 2.65 3.14
C ARG A 182 21.51 3.77 3.89
N GLU A 183 21.52 4.97 3.34
CA GLU A 183 22.08 6.16 3.98
C GLU A 183 21.09 6.72 5.04
N GLY A 184 19.83 6.29 4.97
CA GLY A 184 18.74 6.61 5.88
C GLY A 184 17.89 7.80 5.40
N ALA A 185 18.00 8.19 4.14
CA ALA A 185 17.09 9.14 3.51
C ALA A 185 15.79 8.46 3.07
N THR A 186 14.71 9.22 3.07
CA THR A 186 13.37 8.76 2.68
C THR A 186 12.96 9.41 1.37
N TYR A 187 12.44 8.60 0.45
CA TYR A 187 11.87 9.04 -0.82
C TYR A 187 10.37 8.80 -0.81
N ASN A 188 9.59 9.71 -1.38
CA ASN A 188 8.17 9.51 -1.57
C ASN A 188 7.71 10.16 -2.89
N LEU A 189 6.51 9.82 -3.35
CA LEU A 189 5.82 10.57 -4.39
C LEU A 189 4.71 11.42 -3.80
N GLY A 190 4.53 12.59 -4.36
CA GLY A 190 3.38 13.45 -4.12
C GLY A 190 2.97 14.18 -5.38
N ASN A 191 1.89 14.95 -5.32
CA ASN A 191 1.40 15.73 -6.46
C ASN A 191 1.27 17.20 -6.10
N SER A 192 1.33 18.07 -7.11
CA SER A 192 1.01 19.48 -6.96
C SER A 192 0.09 19.95 -8.08
N TYR A 193 -0.98 20.66 -7.71
CA TYR A 193 -2.00 21.18 -8.61
C TYR A 193 -2.05 22.69 -8.48
N GLY A 194 -1.85 23.40 -9.60
CA GLY A 194 -1.86 24.85 -9.58
C GLY A 194 -2.02 25.46 -10.96
N ARG A 195 -1.87 26.79 -11.03
CA ARG A 195 -1.96 27.53 -12.29
C ARG A 195 -0.92 27.10 -13.34
N GLN A 196 0.21 26.58 -12.88
CA GLN A 196 1.30 26.12 -13.74
C GLN A 196 1.04 24.73 -14.34
N GLY A 197 0.02 24.02 -13.86
CA GLY A 197 -0.32 22.66 -14.30
C GLY A 197 -0.45 21.67 -13.16
N TYR A 198 -0.42 20.40 -13.54
CA TYR A 198 -0.52 19.24 -12.66
C TYR A 198 0.82 18.51 -12.73
N PHE A 199 1.45 18.29 -11.58
CA PHE A 199 2.77 17.67 -11.52
C PHE A 199 2.77 16.52 -10.51
N TYR A 200 3.58 15.51 -10.80
CA TYR A 200 4.00 14.47 -9.87
C TYR A 200 5.40 14.84 -9.39
N ASN A 201 5.59 14.90 -8.07
CA ASN A 201 6.80 15.38 -7.42
C ASN A 201 7.46 14.21 -6.70
N ILE A 202 8.74 13.98 -7.01
CA ILE A 202 9.59 13.08 -6.24
C ILE A 202 10.07 13.85 -5.02
N ILE A 203 9.62 13.43 -3.85
CA ILE A 203 9.96 13.98 -2.55
C ILE A 203 11.22 13.28 -2.05
N HIS A 204 12.17 14.07 -1.56
CA HIS A 204 13.35 13.59 -0.87
C HIS A 204 13.40 14.23 0.53
N VAL A 205 13.40 13.39 1.56
CA VAL A 205 13.64 13.79 2.96
C VAL A 205 15.00 13.25 3.37
N PRO A 206 15.95 14.11 3.78
CA PRO A 206 17.29 13.67 4.17
C PRO A 206 17.22 12.79 5.43
N ARG A 207 18.29 12.03 5.67
CA ARG A 207 18.48 11.29 6.92
C ARG A 207 18.33 12.22 8.13
N GLY A 208 17.68 11.72 9.17
CA GLY A 208 17.64 12.38 10.47
C GLY A 208 18.89 12.11 11.30
N GLU A 209 19.26 13.05 12.15
CA GLU A 209 20.25 12.83 13.22
C GLU A 209 19.63 12.10 14.43
N GLY A 210 18.32 11.83 14.41
CA GLY A 210 17.54 11.15 15.44
C GLY A 210 17.06 12.09 16.56
N GLY A 211 16.04 11.65 17.32
CA GLY A 211 15.80 12.14 18.67
C GLY A 211 15.24 13.55 18.84
N THR A 212 14.40 14.06 17.92
CA THR A 212 13.60 15.26 18.22
C THR A 212 12.26 14.87 18.82
N ASP A 213 11.87 15.53 19.92
CA ASP A 213 10.55 15.28 20.55
C ASP A 213 9.40 15.57 19.56
N GLY A 214 9.55 16.61 18.73
CA GLY A 214 8.59 17.01 17.69
C GLY A 214 8.85 16.39 16.31
N ALA A 215 7.86 16.52 15.44
CA ALA A 215 7.89 16.06 14.06
C ALA A 215 8.69 17.06 13.25
N ASP A 216 9.68 16.53 12.54
CA ASP A 216 10.59 17.34 11.75
C ASP A 216 10.73 16.75 10.36
N LEU A 217 10.30 17.50 9.35
CA LEU A 217 10.58 17.23 7.94
C LEU A 217 11.45 18.34 7.33
N ASN A 218 12.13 19.16 8.14
CA ASN A 218 13.03 20.19 7.65
C ASN A 218 14.15 19.55 6.80
N GLY A 219 14.45 20.22 5.69
CA GLY A 219 15.34 19.72 4.64
C GLY A 219 14.63 18.87 3.58
N ALA A 220 13.34 18.57 3.73
CA ALA A 220 12.55 18.00 2.66
C ALA A 220 12.61 18.89 1.41
N LYS A 221 12.78 18.27 0.25
CA LYS A 221 12.85 18.96 -1.05
C LYS A 221 12.14 18.16 -2.13
N ILE A 222 11.68 18.86 -3.16
CA ILE A 222 11.25 18.24 -4.40
C ILE A 222 12.51 17.99 -5.24
N LEU A 223 12.82 16.73 -5.47
CA LEU A 223 13.97 16.29 -6.25
C LEU A 223 13.73 16.44 -7.76
N CYS A 224 12.51 16.15 -8.20
CA CYS A 224 12.09 16.26 -9.59
C CYS A 224 10.57 16.48 -9.66
N SER A 225 10.12 17.29 -10.61
CA SER A 225 8.71 17.51 -10.92
C SER A 225 8.42 17.04 -12.34
N ILE A 226 7.56 16.05 -12.47
CA ILE A 226 7.15 15.45 -13.74
C ILE A 226 5.78 16.03 -14.11
N PRO A 227 5.63 16.73 -15.26
CA PRO A 227 4.34 17.24 -15.68
C PRO A 227 3.40 16.09 -16.04
N ALA A 228 2.15 16.16 -15.60
CA ALA A 228 1.14 15.19 -15.99
C ALA A 228 0.86 15.28 -17.50
N ALA A 229 0.73 14.12 -18.16
CA ALA A 229 0.45 14.07 -19.59
C ALA A 229 -0.88 14.76 -19.95
N SER A 230 -1.85 14.73 -19.03
CA SER A 230 -3.11 15.44 -19.15
C SER A 230 -3.15 16.65 -18.21
N SER A 231 -3.40 17.82 -18.79
CA SER A 231 -3.52 19.10 -18.07
C SER A 231 -4.81 19.25 -17.25
N ARG A 232 -5.65 18.20 -17.15
CA ARG A 232 -6.90 18.21 -16.35
C ARG A 232 -7.19 16.91 -15.61
N LYS A 233 -6.56 15.81 -16.02
CA LYS A 233 -6.80 14.46 -15.52
C LYS A 233 -5.48 13.79 -15.14
N PRO A 234 -4.86 14.16 -14.02
CA PRO A 234 -3.66 13.47 -13.55
C PRO A 234 -3.98 11.99 -13.27
N SER A 235 -2.95 11.16 -13.30
CA SER A 235 -3.01 9.76 -12.91
C SER A 235 -3.18 9.63 -11.40
N TYR A 236 -3.98 8.66 -10.97
CA TYR A 236 -3.85 8.06 -9.66
C TYR A 236 -2.60 7.17 -9.62
N TYR A 237 -1.93 7.13 -8.48
CA TYR A 237 -0.77 6.29 -8.20
C TYR A 237 -0.72 6.02 -6.70
N HIS A 238 -0.27 4.82 -6.33
CA HIS A 238 -0.30 4.33 -4.96
C HIS A 238 1.10 4.14 -4.37
N SER A 239 2.03 3.64 -5.19
CA SER A 239 3.44 3.53 -4.84
C SER A 239 4.33 3.78 -6.06
N PHE A 240 5.63 3.56 -5.92
CA PHE A 240 6.63 3.76 -6.95
C PHE A 240 7.80 2.80 -6.75
N ALA A 241 8.71 2.71 -7.72
CA ALA A 241 9.89 1.85 -7.62
C ALA A 241 11.15 2.67 -7.29
N LEU A 242 12.06 2.06 -6.53
CA LEU A 242 13.35 2.62 -6.19
C LEU A 242 14.46 1.61 -6.50
N SER A 243 15.46 2.04 -7.25
CA SER A 243 16.74 1.34 -7.43
C SER A 243 17.87 2.12 -6.76
N GLU A 244 19.11 1.63 -6.88
CA GLU A 244 20.27 2.26 -6.25
C GLU A 244 20.43 3.71 -6.76
N ASN A 245 20.14 3.95 -8.05
CA ASN A 245 20.37 5.23 -8.72
C ASN A 245 19.13 5.90 -9.31
N TYR A 246 18.00 5.19 -9.39
CA TYR A 246 16.80 5.72 -10.04
C TYR A 246 15.55 5.59 -9.19
N VAL A 247 14.71 6.63 -9.26
CA VAL A 247 13.30 6.58 -8.86
C VAL A 247 12.46 6.38 -10.11
N ILE A 248 11.51 5.46 -10.08
CA ILE A 248 10.64 5.12 -11.20
C ILE A 248 9.19 5.40 -10.82
N PHE A 249 8.58 6.37 -11.50
CA PHE A 249 7.17 6.67 -11.37
C PHE A 249 6.37 6.01 -12.51
N ILE A 250 5.32 5.28 -12.14
CA ILE A 250 4.43 4.58 -13.07
C ILE A 250 3.17 5.43 -13.28
N GLU A 251 3.10 6.13 -14.42
CA GLU A 251 1.92 6.91 -14.80
C GLU A 251 0.91 6.00 -15.52
N GLN A 252 0.00 5.40 -14.74
CA GLN A 252 -1.01 4.46 -15.21
C GLN A 252 -2.28 5.16 -15.78
N PRO A 253 -3.18 4.42 -16.46
CA PRO A 253 -4.38 5.00 -17.05
C PRO A 253 -5.58 5.05 -16.10
N ILE A 254 -5.35 5.20 -14.78
CA ILE A 254 -6.40 5.58 -13.82
C ILE A 254 -6.39 7.09 -13.69
N LYS A 255 -7.37 7.75 -14.28
CA LYS A 255 -7.44 9.22 -14.34
C LYS A 255 -8.32 9.79 -13.24
N LEU A 256 -7.85 10.86 -12.61
CA LEU A 256 -8.58 11.64 -11.61
C LEU A 256 -9.24 12.84 -12.29
N ASP A 257 -10.55 12.80 -12.48
CA ASP A 257 -11.28 13.92 -13.09
C ASP A 257 -11.62 15.00 -12.05
N LEU A 258 -10.72 15.96 -11.89
CA LEU A 258 -10.85 16.99 -10.85
C LEU A 258 -12.02 17.97 -11.10
N LEU A 259 -12.54 18.06 -12.33
CA LEU A 259 -13.79 18.79 -12.61
C LEU A 259 -15.00 17.99 -12.12
N LYS A 260 -15.02 16.66 -12.36
CA LYS A 260 -16.01 15.79 -11.73
C LYS A 260 -15.92 15.86 -10.21
N PHE A 261 -14.73 15.89 -9.60
CA PHE A 261 -14.61 16.05 -8.14
C PHE A 261 -15.37 17.27 -7.62
N MET A 262 -15.20 18.43 -8.27
CA MET A 262 -15.92 19.65 -7.88
C MET A 262 -17.44 19.54 -8.10
N LEU A 263 -17.88 18.91 -9.18
CA LEU A 263 -19.31 18.68 -9.48
C LEU A 263 -19.96 17.63 -8.56
N TYR A 264 -19.31 16.49 -8.37
CA TYR A 264 -19.78 15.35 -7.57
C TYR A 264 -19.88 15.71 -6.10
N ARG A 265 -19.07 16.66 -5.63
CA ARG A 265 -19.24 17.29 -4.33
C ARG A 265 -20.57 18.05 -4.18
N VAL A 266 -21.00 18.77 -5.22
CA VAL A 266 -22.32 19.44 -5.22
C VAL A 266 -23.45 18.42 -5.23
N LEU A 267 -23.25 17.29 -5.94
CA LEU A 267 -24.22 16.21 -6.09
C LEU A 267 -24.23 15.18 -4.96
N GLY A 268 -23.31 15.25 -3.99
CA GLY A 268 -23.28 14.34 -2.85
C GLY A 268 -22.66 12.96 -3.13
N LYS A 269 -21.73 12.85 -4.08
CA LYS A 269 -21.02 11.60 -4.45
C LYS A 269 -19.62 11.51 -3.81
N GLY A 270 -19.14 10.29 -3.55
CA GLY A 270 -17.82 10.03 -2.92
C GLY A 270 -16.62 10.24 -3.86
N PHE A 271 -15.40 10.29 -3.31
CA PHE A 271 -14.17 10.52 -4.10
C PHE A 271 -13.82 9.36 -5.03
N HIS A 272 -14.11 8.11 -4.65
CA HIS A 272 -13.88 6.94 -5.52
C HIS A 272 -14.55 7.05 -6.90
N GLU A 273 -15.68 7.76 -7.02
CA GLU A 273 -16.37 7.99 -8.30
C GLU A 273 -15.65 9.00 -9.23
N VAL A 274 -14.59 9.65 -8.74
CA VAL A 274 -13.75 10.59 -9.50
C VAL A 274 -12.72 9.85 -10.38
N MET A 275 -12.37 8.63 -9.99
CA MET A 275 -11.42 7.80 -10.73
C MET A 275 -12.09 7.15 -11.93
N SER A 276 -11.39 7.17 -13.06
CA SER A 276 -11.81 6.44 -14.27
C SER A 276 -10.64 5.68 -14.87
N TRP A 277 -10.86 4.38 -15.11
CA TRP A 277 -9.97 3.56 -15.92
C TRP A 277 -10.14 3.92 -17.40
N GLU A 278 -9.04 4.29 -18.07
CA GLU A 278 -8.99 4.73 -19.47
C GLU A 278 -8.04 3.82 -20.28
N PRO A 279 -8.40 2.53 -20.54
CA PRO A 279 -7.50 1.51 -21.10
C PRO A 279 -7.00 1.78 -22.52
N GLN A 280 -7.57 2.75 -23.21
CA GLN A 280 -7.07 3.24 -24.49
C GLN A 280 -5.75 4.03 -24.37
N LEU A 281 -5.37 4.42 -23.15
CA LEU A 281 -4.14 5.15 -22.87
C LEU A 281 -3.00 4.18 -22.53
N GLU A 282 -1.78 4.57 -22.88
CA GLU A 282 -0.57 3.86 -22.51
C GLU A 282 -0.20 4.09 -21.04
N THR A 283 0.56 3.16 -20.47
CA THR A 283 1.24 3.35 -19.18
C THR A 283 2.66 3.83 -19.44
N VAL A 284 3.09 4.89 -18.77
CA VAL A 284 4.43 5.48 -18.96
C VAL A 284 5.29 5.26 -17.72
N PHE A 285 6.54 4.83 -17.92
CA PHE A 285 7.53 4.71 -16.84
C PHE A 285 8.48 5.91 -16.89
N HIS A 286 8.34 6.79 -15.91
CA HIS A 286 9.20 7.96 -15.75
C HIS A 286 10.40 7.59 -14.88
N VAL A 287 11.58 7.53 -15.48
CA VAL A 287 12.84 7.17 -14.80
C VAL A 287 13.60 8.45 -14.45
N VAL A 288 13.88 8.67 -13.16
CA VAL A 288 14.57 9.86 -12.66
C VAL A 288 15.84 9.45 -11.94
N ASP A 289 16.98 10.01 -12.35
CA ASP A 289 18.24 9.86 -11.62
C ASP A 289 18.07 10.54 -10.24
N ARG A 290 18.16 9.74 -9.18
CA ARG A 290 17.84 10.22 -7.84
C ARG A 290 18.96 11.02 -7.18
N ARG A 291 20.15 11.05 -7.78
CA ARG A 291 21.30 11.83 -7.32
C ARG A 291 21.22 13.25 -7.88
N THR A 292 20.83 13.37 -9.15
CA THR A 292 20.78 14.66 -9.87
C THR A 292 19.37 15.26 -9.94
N GLY A 293 18.33 14.45 -9.79
CA GLY A 293 16.93 14.83 -10.03
C GLY A 293 16.58 14.92 -11.52
N GLN A 294 17.47 14.48 -12.41
CA GLN A 294 17.27 14.56 -13.85
C GLN A 294 16.32 13.46 -14.33
N LEU A 295 15.25 13.87 -15.02
CA LEU A 295 14.36 12.97 -15.74
C LEU A 295 15.08 12.39 -16.97
N SER A 296 14.96 11.08 -17.17
CA SER A 296 15.44 10.38 -18.36
C SER A 296 14.87 11.03 -19.62
N LYS A 297 15.72 11.17 -20.64
CA LYS A 297 15.29 11.63 -21.97
C LYS A 297 14.50 10.55 -22.71
N THR A 298 14.72 9.29 -22.37
CA THR A 298 14.02 8.16 -22.97
C THR A 298 12.64 8.02 -22.35
N ARG A 299 11.61 8.04 -23.20
CA ARG A 299 10.23 7.70 -22.81
C ARG A 299 10.05 6.19 -22.87
N TYR A 300 9.88 5.54 -21.73
CA TYR A 300 9.50 4.13 -21.65
C TYR A 300 7.99 4.02 -21.48
N TYR A 301 7.37 3.10 -22.22
CA TYR A 301 5.93 2.90 -22.14
C TYR A 301 5.52 1.46 -22.44
N THR A 302 4.32 1.08 -22.00
CA THR A 302 3.68 -0.22 -22.24
C THR A 302 2.19 -0.01 -22.49
N ASN A 303 1.49 -1.07 -22.89
CA ASN A 303 0.03 -1.10 -22.91
C ASN A 303 -0.58 -0.69 -21.55
N ALA A 304 -1.86 -0.34 -21.55
CA ALA A 304 -2.60 -0.07 -20.31
C ALA A 304 -2.41 -1.22 -19.32
N MET A 305 -2.01 -0.88 -18.10
CA MET A 305 -1.92 -1.81 -16.98
C MET A 305 -2.22 -1.07 -15.68
N PHE A 306 -2.69 -1.82 -14.70
CA PHE A 306 -3.01 -1.37 -13.36
C PHE A 306 -1.96 -1.87 -12.38
N THR A 307 -1.49 -1.03 -11.48
CA THR A 307 -0.63 -1.44 -10.37
C THR A 307 -0.86 -0.58 -9.14
N LEU A 308 -0.81 -1.22 -7.97
CA LEU A 308 -0.78 -0.55 -6.67
C LEU A 308 0.61 -0.66 -6.04
N HIS A 309 1.18 -1.86 -5.99
CA HIS A 309 2.43 -2.14 -5.30
C HIS A 309 3.55 -2.62 -6.24
N GLN A 310 4.69 -1.96 -6.15
CA GLN A 310 5.95 -2.44 -6.71
C GLN A 310 6.58 -3.46 -5.75
N ILE A 311 7.16 -4.54 -6.29
CA ILE A 311 7.82 -5.60 -5.51
C ILE A 311 9.26 -5.18 -5.19
N ASN A 312 10.05 -4.87 -6.22
CA ASN A 312 11.41 -4.34 -6.10
C ASN A 312 11.86 -3.74 -7.45
N ALA A 313 12.92 -2.95 -7.43
CA ALA A 313 13.61 -2.54 -8.64
C ALA A 313 15.13 -2.53 -8.41
N TYR A 314 15.92 -2.89 -9.42
CA TYR A 314 17.38 -2.89 -9.32
C TYR A 314 18.03 -2.70 -10.69
N GLU A 315 19.33 -2.43 -10.67
CA GLU A 315 20.12 -2.23 -11.88
C GLU A 315 21.01 -3.44 -12.14
N ASP A 316 21.06 -3.89 -13.40
CA ASP A 316 21.97 -4.95 -13.84
C ASP A 316 22.44 -4.71 -15.27
N ASN A 317 23.77 -4.69 -15.47
CA ASN A 317 24.41 -4.59 -16.79
C ASN A 317 23.86 -3.48 -17.72
N GLY A 318 23.55 -2.29 -17.18
CA GLY A 318 23.03 -1.16 -17.96
C GLY A 318 21.51 -1.22 -18.20
N TYR A 319 20.81 -2.13 -17.53
CA TYR A 319 19.35 -2.22 -17.52
C TYR A 319 18.81 -1.93 -16.13
N LEU A 320 17.59 -1.41 -16.09
CA LEU A 320 16.78 -1.24 -14.90
C LEU A 320 15.68 -2.31 -14.91
N ILE A 321 15.69 -3.17 -13.90
CA ILE A 321 14.75 -4.28 -13.73
C ILE A 321 13.72 -3.82 -12.70
N MET A 322 12.44 -3.95 -13.03
CA MET A 322 11.33 -3.51 -12.19
C MET A 322 10.26 -4.60 -12.12
N ASP A 323 10.01 -5.07 -10.91
CA ASP A 323 9.05 -6.13 -10.61
C ASP A 323 7.85 -5.55 -9.87
N MET A 324 6.63 -5.87 -10.29
CA MET A 324 5.40 -5.22 -9.81
C MET A 324 4.22 -6.19 -9.75
N CYS A 325 3.28 -5.91 -8.85
CA CYS A 325 1.95 -6.49 -8.88
C CYS A 325 1.10 -5.75 -9.91
N CYS A 326 0.75 -6.43 -11.00
CA CYS A 326 0.07 -5.82 -12.15
C CYS A 326 -1.23 -6.53 -12.52
N GLY A 327 -2.21 -5.76 -12.98
CA GLY A 327 -3.46 -6.25 -13.56
C GLY A 327 -3.77 -5.58 -14.89
N GLU A 328 -4.70 -6.15 -15.66
CA GLU A 328 -5.16 -5.62 -16.95
C GLU A 328 -6.36 -4.67 -16.82
N ASP A 329 -6.96 -4.55 -15.63
CA ASP A 329 -8.13 -3.71 -15.36
C ASP A 329 -8.01 -2.95 -14.04
N GLY A 330 -8.03 -1.61 -14.12
CA GLY A 330 -7.94 -0.70 -12.98
C GLY A 330 -9.28 -0.23 -12.41
N SER A 331 -10.41 -0.78 -12.87
CA SER A 331 -11.75 -0.45 -12.34
C SER A 331 -12.00 -0.97 -10.92
N VAL A 332 -11.12 -1.83 -10.42
CA VAL A 332 -11.19 -2.56 -9.15
C VAL A 332 -11.38 -1.65 -7.92
N ILE A 333 -10.73 -0.48 -7.88
CA ILE A 333 -10.72 0.38 -6.67
C ILE A 333 -12.12 0.83 -6.27
N GLY A 334 -13.00 1.12 -7.25
CA GLY A 334 -14.38 1.55 -6.98
C GLY A 334 -15.27 0.47 -6.34
N ASN A 335 -14.83 -0.79 -6.36
CA ASN A 335 -15.66 -1.93 -5.95
C ASN A 335 -15.53 -2.30 -4.46
N PHE A 336 -14.62 -1.68 -3.71
CA PHE A 336 -14.36 -1.92 -2.27
C PHE A 336 -15.35 -1.21 -1.33
N THR A 337 -16.62 -1.07 -1.75
CA THR A 337 -17.69 -0.58 -0.87
C THR A 337 -18.01 -1.63 0.21
N LEU A 338 -18.37 -1.18 1.41
CA LEU A 338 -18.74 -2.09 2.51
C LEU A 338 -19.98 -2.92 2.17
N GLU A 339 -20.88 -2.42 1.33
CA GLU A 339 -22.01 -3.17 0.80
C GLU A 339 -21.54 -4.37 -0.03
N ASN A 340 -20.67 -4.13 -1.03
CA ASN A 340 -20.11 -5.17 -1.88
C ASN A 340 -19.30 -6.19 -1.08
N LEU A 341 -18.48 -5.73 -0.12
CA LEU A 341 -17.64 -6.59 0.69
C LEU A 341 -18.43 -7.42 1.72
N LYS A 342 -19.61 -6.94 2.14
CA LYS A 342 -20.52 -7.66 3.04
C LYS A 342 -21.50 -8.58 2.30
N ALA A 343 -21.53 -8.53 0.97
CA ALA A 343 -22.30 -9.47 0.16
C ALA A 343 -21.95 -10.92 0.55
N ALA A 344 -22.86 -11.85 0.32
CA ALA A 344 -22.65 -13.27 0.60
C ALA A 344 -23.31 -14.12 -0.47
N GLY A 345 -22.94 -15.39 -0.55
CA GLY A 345 -23.55 -16.28 -1.52
C GLY A 345 -23.16 -15.93 -2.97
N GLU A 346 -24.10 -16.15 -3.88
CA GLU A 346 -23.93 -15.85 -5.31
C GLU A 346 -23.67 -14.36 -5.59
N GLU A 347 -24.09 -13.44 -4.72
CA GLU A 347 -23.83 -12.02 -4.89
C GLU A 347 -22.35 -11.68 -4.66
N MET A 348 -21.71 -12.30 -3.66
CA MET A 348 -20.27 -12.17 -3.45
C MET A 348 -19.50 -12.78 -4.63
N ASP A 349 -19.89 -13.96 -5.07
CA ASP A 349 -19.24 -14.62 -6.21
C ASP A 349 -19.34 -13.74 -7.46
N LYS A 350 -20.49 -13.12 -7.73
CA LYS A 350 -20.64 -12.15 -8.82
C LYS A 350 -19.69 -10.96 -8.63
N VAL A 351 -19.74 -10.26 -7.49
CA VAL A 351 -18.85 -9.12 -7.20
C VAL A 351 -17.37 -9.49 -7.38
N PHE A 352 -16.96 -10.65 -6.88
CA PHE A 352 -15.59 -11.14 -6.96
C PHE A 352 -15.19 -11.48 -8.40
N TYR A 353 -15.93 -12.37 -9.07
CA TYR A 353 -15.56 -12.87 -10.39
C TYR A 353 -15.85 -11.91 -11.55
N SER A 354 -16.79 -10.97 -11.38
CA SER A 354 -17.10 -9.99 -12.43
C SER A 354 -16.31 -8.70 -12.31
N SER A 355 -15.74 -8.39 -11.14
CA SER A 355 -15.30 -7.03 -10.83
C SER A 355 -13.89 -6.92 -10.24
N LEU A 356 -13.20 -8.04 -9.95
CA LEU A 356 -11.81 -8.03 -9.51
C LEU A 356 -10.88 -8.54 -10.61
N CYS A 357 -9.91 -7.70 -10.97
CA CYS A 357 -8.81 -8.08 -11.85
C CYS A 357 -7.86 -9.04 -11.13
N THR A 358 -7.42 -10.09 -11.81
CA THR A 358 -6.33 -10.94 -11.29
C THR A 358 -5.02 -10.16 -11.34
N ILE A 359 -4.40 -9.98 -10.17
CA ILE A 359 -3.12 -9.28 -10.05
C ILE A 359 -1.98 -10.30 -10.08
N LEU A 360 -0.97 -10.07 -10.92
CA LEU A 360 0.11 -11.01 -11.23
C LEU A 360 1.47 -10.31 -11.14
N PRO A 361 2.55 -11.03 -10.80
CA PRO A 361 3.88 -10.46 -10.71
C PRO A 361 4.52 -10.34 -12.10
N TRP A 362 4.70 -9.11 -12.57
CA TRP A 362 5.28 -8.79 -13.88
C TRP A 362 6.65 -8.12 -13.71
N ARG A 363 7.61 -8.53 -14.54
CA ARG A 363 8.94 -7.92 -14.67
C ARG A 363 9.04 -7.11 -15.94
N TYR A 364 9.34 -5.82 -15.81
CA TYR A 364 9.76 -4.97 -16.89
C TYR A 364 11.27 -4.73 -16.83
N VAL A 365 11.91 -4.62 -17.99
CA VAL A 365 13.35 -4.35 -18.11
C VAL A 365 13.55 -3.17 -19.04
N LEU A 366 14.21 -2.12 -18.57
CA LEU A 366 14.35 -0.85 -19.25
C LEU A 366 15.85 -0.62 -19.54
N PRO A 367 16.29 -0.48 -20.80
CA PRO A 367 17.68 -0.14 -21.11
C PRO A 367 17.98 1.29 -20.63
N LEU A 368 18.98 1.49 -19.77
CA LEU A 368 19.29 2.82 -19.21
C LEU A 368 19.86 3.78 -20.26
N GLU A 369 20.56 3.24 -21.26
CA GLU A 369 21.10 3.99 -22.40
C GLU A 369 20.44 3.52 -23.69
N VAL A 370 19.86 4.46 -24.45
CA VAL A 370 19.26 4.20 -25.76
C VAL A 370 19.85 5.17 -26.76
N LYS A 371 20.63 4.67 -27.72
CA LYS A 371 21.29 5.52 -28.71
C LYS A 371 20.35 5.86 -29.86
N GLU A 372 20.55 7.04 -30.46
CA GLU A 372 19.76 7.48 -31.61
C GLU A 372 19.96 6.58 -32.83
N GLU A 373 21.14 5.96 -32.98
CA GLU A 373 21.45 5.10 -34.14
C GLU A 373 20.82 3.69 -34.05
N GLU A 374 20.34 3.28 -32.87
CA GLU A 374 19.71 1.96 -32.70
C GLU A 374 18.50 1.82 -33.63
N PRO A 375 18.30 0.67 -34.31
CA PRO A 375 17.18 0.50 -35.21
C PRO A 375 15.85 0.50 -34.46
N ASN A 376 14.80 1.04 -35.10
CA ASN A 376 13.44 0.81 -34.62
C ASN A 376 13.07 -0.67 -34.73
N ASP A 377 12.12 -1.10 -33.91
CA ASP A 377 11.54 -2.45 -33.91
C ASP A 377 12.54 -3.59 -33.60
N GLN A 378 13.67 -3.25 -32.99
CA GLN A 378 14.61 -4.22 -32.42
C GLN A 378 14.53 -4.22 -30.90
N ASN A 379 14.60 -5.42 -30.32
CA ASN A 379 14.71 -5.58 -28.88
C ASN A 379 16.08 -5.09 -28.41
N LEU A 380 16.10 -4.11 -27.51
CA LEU A 380 17.29 -3.52 -26.92
C LEU A 380 17.83 -4.35 -25.73
N ILE A 381 17.09 -5.35 -25.27
CA ILE A 381 17.49 -6.21 -24.15
C ILE A 381 18.32 -7.38 -24.66
N ASN A 382 19.55 -7.47 -24.16
CA ASN A 382 20.50 -8.55 -24.43
C ASN A 382 20.75 -9.46 -23.21
N LEU A 383 19.93 -9.35 -22.17
CA LEU A 383 20.03 -10.19 -20.97
C LEU A 383 19.55 -11.62 -21.29
N PRO A 384 20.32 -12.67 -20.95
CA PRO A 384 19.98 -14.05 -21.32
C PRO A 384 18.82 -14.64 -20.52
N ASN A 385 18.52 -14.09 -19.33
CA ASN A 385 17.64 -14.68 -18.33
C ASN A 385 16.35 -13.88 -18.13
N THR A 386 15.80 -13.30 -19.19
CA THR A 386 14.49 -12.65 -19.16
C THR A 386 13.76 -12.80 -20.48
N THR A 387 12.43 -12.88 -20.43
CA THR A 387 11.58 -12.82 -21.63
C THR A 387 11.00 -11.43 -21.88
N ALA A 388 11.30 -10.45 -21.02
CA ALA A 388 10.89 -9.07 -21.22
C ALA A 388 11.57 -8.49 -22.47
N THR A 389 10.86 -7.62 -23.19
CA THR A 389 11.39 -6.95 -24.39
C THR A 389 11.29 -5.44 -24.24
N ALA A 390 12.24 -4.70 -24.81
CA ALA A 390 12.20 -3.24 -24.89
C ALA A 390 12.52 -2.85 -26.34
N MET A 391 11.50 -2.48 -27.11
CA MET A 391 11.64 -2.16 -28.54
C MET A 391 11.66 -0.67 -28.75
N LYS A 392 12.68 -0.16 -29.44
CA LYS A 392 12.72 1.25 -29.83
C LYS A 392 11.63 1.54 -30.86
N THR A 393 10.91 2.62 -30.65
CA THR A 393 9.89 3.14 -31.56
C THR A 393 10.19 4.60 -31.90
N THR A 394 9.39 5.19 -32.79
CA THR A 394 9.52 6.61 -33.14
C THR A 394 9.20 7.56 -31.99
N THR A 395 8.51 7.09 -30.94
CA THR A 395 8.03 7.90 -29.81
C THR A 395 8.69 7.54 -28.48
N GLY A 396 9.58 6.53 -28.45
CA GLY A 396 10.25 6.09 -27.22
C GLY A 396 10.65 4.62 -27.28
N VAL A 397 10.48 3.92 -26.16
CA VAL A 397 10.77 2.49 -26.03
C VAL A 397 9.53 1.77 -25.50
N PHE A 398 8.95 0.90 -26.32
CA PHE A 398 7.82 0.07 -25.95
C PHE A 398 8.31 -1.19 -25.22
N CYS A 399 7.85 -1.38 -23.99
CA CYS A 399 8.28 -2.43 -23.09
C CYS A 399 7.18 -3.51 -22.97
N THR A 400 7.56 -4.78 -23.08
CA THR A 400 6.72 -5.92 -22.71
C THR A 400 7.29 -6.59 -21.47
N HIS A 401 6.42 -7.21 -20.67
CA HIS A 401 6.82 -7.82 -19.41
C HIS A 401 7.16 -9.31 -19.56
N GLU A 402 7.96 -9.79 -18.63
CA GLU A 402 8.07 -11.19 -18.28
C GLU A 402 7.11 -11.52 -17.12
N ASN A 403 6.44 -12.66 -17.21
CA ASN A 403 5.68 -13.22 -16.08
C ASN A 403 6.63 -13.91 -15.10
N LEU A 404 6.55 -13.53 -13.81
CA LEU A 404 7.40 -14.08 -12.74
C LEU A 404 6.76 -15.27 -12.00
N TYR A 405 5.78 -15.92 -12.62
CA TYR A 405 5.00 -17.00 -12.02
C TYR A 405 4.83 -18.18 -12.98
N ASN A 406 4.56 -19.37 -12.42
CA ASN A 406 4.04 -20.53 -13.14
C ASN A 406 2.52 -20.65 -12.93
N HIS A 407 1.84 -21.52 -13.68
CA HIS A 407 0.37 -21.61 -13.66
C HIS A 407 -0.23 -21.96 -12.29
N ASP A 408 0.56 -22.52 -11.36
CA ASP A 408 0.17 -22.84 -9.99
C ASP A 408 -0.28 -21.61 -9.18
N LEU A 409 0.25 -20.41 -9.46
CA LEU A 409 -0.21 -19.17 -8.80
C LEU A 409 -1.70 -18.87 -9.07
N LEU A 410 -2.22 -19.27 -10.23
CA LEU A 410 -3.60 -18.99 -10.62
C LEU A 410 -4.61 -19.73 -9.73
N GLU A 411 -4.21 -20.81 -9.06
CA GLU A 411 -5.04 -21.54 -8.09
C GLU A 411 -5.29 -20.72 -6.80
N TYR A 412 -4.50 -19.66 -6.59
CA TYR A 412 -4.56 -18.76 -5.44
C TYR A 412 -5.01 -17.34 -5.83
N GLY A 413 -5.61 -17.18 -7.02
CA GLY A 413 -6.25 -15.92 -7.45
C GLY A 413 -5.29 -14.77 -7.75
N GLY A 414 -4.01 -15.07 -8.00
CA GLY A 414 -2.97 -14.05 -8.17
C GLY A 414 -2.35 -13.66 -6.84
N LEU A 415 -1.72 -12.47 -6.79
CA LEU A 415 -1.05 -11.98 -5.59
C LEU A 415 -1.07 -10.46 -5.44
N GLU A 416 -0.96 -10.00 -4.20
CA GLU A 416 -0.84 -8.60 -3.79
C GLU A 416 -0.13 -8.53 -2.43
N PHE A 417 0.07 -7.33 -1.89
CA PHE A 417 0.81 -7.02 -0.67
C PHE A 417 2.23 -7.62 -0.70
N PRO A 418 3.04 -7.28 -1.72
CA PRO A 418 4.36 -7.85 -1.87
C PRO A 418 5.32 -7.30 -0.81
N GLN A 419 6.16 -8.18 -0.27
CA GLN A 419 7.22 -7.88 0.68
C GLN A 419 8.47 -8.66 0.30
N ILE A 420 9.64 -8.08 0.59
CA ILE A 420 10.94 -8.69 0.35
C ILE A 420 11.77 -8.62 1.63
N ASN A 421 12.98 -9.18 1.60
CA ASN A 421 14.02 -8.79 2.56
C ASN A 421 14.47 -7.35 2.28
N TYR A 422 13.62 -6.38 2.64
CA TYR A 422 13.75 -4.98 2.21
C TYR A 422 15.05 -4.36 2.72
N THR A 423 15.40 -4.59 3.98
CA THR A 423 16.62 -4.07 4.62
C THR A 423 17.88 -4.39 3.83
N HIS A 424 17.99 -5.61 3.30
CA HIS A 424 19.21 -6.07 2.63
C HIS A 424 19.14 -6.07 1.10
N TYR A 425 17.93 -6.15 0.52
CA TYR A 425 17.74 -6.40 -0.93
C TYR A 425 16.85 -5.37 -1.65
N ASN A 426 16.24 -4.39 -0.97
CA ASN A 426 15.63 -3.26 -1.66
C ASN A 426 16.69 -2.54 -2.51
N ALA A 427 16.31 -2.13 -3.72
CA ALA A 427 17.17 -1.49 -4.70
C ALA A 427 18.30 -2.39 -5.28
N ARG A 428 18.28 -3.71 -5.02
CA ARG A 428 19.34 -4.67 -5.41
C ARG A 428 18.80 -5.94 -6.05
N PRO A 429 19.64 -6.68 -6.81
CA PRO A 429 19.29 -8.02 -7.29
C PRO A 429 18.86 -8.91 -6.12
N TYR A 430 17.75 -9.62 -6.31
CA TYR A 430 17.09 -10.41 -5.27
C TYR A 430 16.44 -11.65 -5.91
N ARG A 431 16.06 -12.62 -5.09
CA ARG A 431 15.52 -13.91 -5.51
C ARG A 431 14.13 -14.20 -4.95
N TYR A 432 13.82 -13.73 -3.75
CA TYR A 432 12.60 -14.10 -3.03
C TYR A 432 11.72 -12.90 -2.75
N PHE A 433 10.42 -13.08 -2.94
CA PHE A 433 9.42 -12.19 -2.36
C PHE A 433 8.27 -12.98 -1.75
N TYR A 434 7.54 -12.31 -0.88
CA TYR A 434 6.39 -12.83 -0.14
C TYR A 434 5.17 -11.98 -0.50
N ALA A 435 4.00 -12.59 -0.51
CA ALA A 435 2.76 -11.88 -0.88
C ALA A 435 1.54 -12.57 -0.25
N CYS A 436 0.40 -11.89 -0.26
CA CYS A 436 -0.89 -12.52 -0.05
C CYS A 436 -1.42 -13.08 -1.38
N GLY A 437 -1.99 -14.28 -1.36
CA GLY A 437 -2.80 -14.81 -2.46
C GLY A 437 -4.24 -14.31 -2.36
N PHE A 438 -4.83 -13.96 -3.51
CA PHE A 438 -6.15 -13.35 -3.62
C PHE A 438 -7.20 -14.29 -4.21
N GLY A 439 -7.31 -15.50 -3.63
CA GLY A 439 -8.40 -16.44 -3.94
C GLY A 439 -9.77 -15.98 -3.42
N HIS A 440 -9.82 -14.82 -2.77
CA HIS A 440 -10.98 -14.16 -2.16
C HIS A 440 -10.79 -12.63 -2.26
N VAL A 441 -11.81 -11.82 -1.93
CA VAL A 441 -11.74 -10.35 -1.96
C VAL A 441 -10.68 -9.77 -1.01
N PHE A 442 -10.33 -10.53 0.01
CA PHE A 442 -9.15 -10.31 0.85
C PHE A 442 -8.14 -11.45 0.67
N GLY A 443 -6.91 -11.22 1.12
CA GLY A 443 -5.89 -12.26 1.15
C GLY A 443 -6.39 -13.50 1.90
N ASP A 444 -6.31 -14.66 1.25
CA ASP A 444 -6.78 -15.95 1.80
C ASP A 444 -5.65 -16.98 1.96
N SER A 445 -4.45 -16.60 1.56
CA SER A 445 -3.23 -17.41 1.60
C SER A 445 -2.00 -16.52 1.68
N LEU A 446 -0.93 -17.07 2.22
CA LEU A 446 0.41 -16.48 2.14
C LEU A 446 1.21 -17.23 1.09
N LEU A 447 2.00 -16.49 0.33
CA LEU A 447 2.79 -16.99 -0.79
C LEU A 447 4.25 -16.62 -0.58
N LYS A 448 5.15 -17.54 -0.92
CA LYS A 448 6.57 -17.26 -1.14
C LYS A 448 6.90 -17.60 -2.58
N MET A 449 7.49 -16.64 -3.28
CA MET A 449 7.89 -16.75 -4.67
C MET A 449 9.41 -16.85 -4.74
N ASP A 450 9.91 -17.92 -5.35
CA ASP A 450 11.32 -18.07 -5.76
C ASP A 450 11.42 -17.74 -7.24
N LEU A 451 12.05 -16.60 -7.55
CA LEU A 451 12.23 -16.14 -8.92
C LEU A 451 13.12 -17.10 -9.74
N GLU A 452 13.96 -17.90 -9.09
CA GLU A 452 14.70 -18.97 -9.75
C GLU A 452 13.75 -20.15 -10.08
N GLY A 453 13.38 -20.25 -11.35
CA GLY A 453 12.42 -21.26 -11.82
C GLY A 453 10.96 -20.96 -11.45
N LYS A 454 10.67 -19.77 -10.92
CA LYS A 454 9.31 -19.26 -10.63
C LYS A 454 8.52 -20.20 -9.72
N LYS A 455 9.17 -20.75 -8.69
CA LYS A 455 8.59 -21.76 -7.78
C LYS A 455 7.77 -21.07 -6.70
N LEU A 456 6.62 -21.66 -6.40
CA LEU A 456 5.70 -21.17 -5.39
C LEU A 456 5.70 -22.08 -4.15
N LYS A 457 5.71 -21.47 -2.95
CA LYS A 457 5.30 -22.12 -1.71
C LYS A 457 4.11 -21.39 -1.12
N VAL A 458 3.20 -22.14 -0.50
CA VAL A 458 1.93 -21.60 -0.02
C VAL A 458 1.65 -22.05 1.40
N TRP A 459 1.16 -21.12 2.22
CA TRP A 459 0.47 -21.40 3.47
C TRP A 459 -0.99 -20.97 3.30
N ARG A 460 -1.92 -21.92 3.44
CA ARG A 460 -3.36 -21.67 3.27
C ARG A 460 -4.15 -22.62 4.16
N HIS A 461 -5.13 -22.06 4.87
CA HIS A 461 -6.13 -22.83 5.60
C HIS A 461 -7.53 -22.27 5.29
N PRO A 462 -8.50 -23.11 4.90
CA PRO A 462 -9.84 -22.64 4.56
C PRO A 462 -10.48 -21.83 5.70
N GLY A 463 -10.94 -20.62 5.37
CA GLY A 463 -11.60 -19.73 6.32
C GLY A 463 -10.67 -18.89 7.20
N LEU A 464 -9.35 -18.92 6.94
CA LEU A 464 -8.39 -18.00 7.56
C LEU A 464 -7.97 -16.92 6.55
N PHE A 465 -7.86 -15.68 7.01
CA PHE A 465 -7.55 -14.52 6.17
C PHE A 465 -6.27 -13.86 6.70
N PRO A 466 -5.11 -14.21 6.14
CA PRO A 466 -3.85 -13.59 6.53
C PRO A 466 -3.74 -12.15 6.04
N SER A 467 -3.09 -11.32 6.85
CA SER A 467 -2.66 -9.98 6.47
C SER A 467 -1.36 -10.02 5.66
N GLU A 468 -0.93 -8.87 5.14
CA GLU A 468 0.38 -8.69 4.47
C GLU A 468 1.53 -9.41 5.23
N PRO A 469 2.32 -10.26 4.55
CA PRO A 469 3.43 -11.01 5.15
C PRO A 469 4.69 -10.17 5.26
N VAL A 470 5.14 -9.82 6.46
CA VAL A 470 6.36 -9.04 6.66
C VAL A 470 7.54 -9.95 6.98
N PHE A 471 8.60 -9.84 6.18
CA PHE A 471 9.85 -10.56 6.40
C PHE A 471 10.70 -9.88 7.47
N VAL A 472 11.31 -10.68 8.35
CA VAL A 472 12.30 -10.24 9.34
C VAL A 472 13.55 -11.13 9.24
N PRO A 473 14.72 -10.58 8.90
CA PRO A 473 15.95 -11.36 8.80
C PRO A 473 16.37 -11.90 10.16
N ALA A 474 16.97 -13.09 10.18
CA ALA A 474 17.71 -13.55 11.35
C ALA A 474 18.97 -12.68 11.55
N PRO A 475 19.44 -12.44 12.80
CA PRO A 475 20.61 -11.60 13.07
C PRO A 475 21.89 -12.02 12.32
N ASP A 476 22.08 -13.34 12.13
CA ASP A 476 23.23 -13.94 11.44
C ASP A 476 22.84 -14.55 10.08
N ALA A 477 21.85 -13.95 9.40
CA ALA A 477 21.35 -14.42 8.10
C ALA A 477 22.49 -14.58 7.08
N LYS A 478 22.55 -15.75 6.42
CA LYS A 478 23.55 -16.05 5.37
C LYS A 478 22.93 -16.02 3.98
N ASP A 479 21.70 -16.50 3.88
CA ASP A 479 20.90 -16.49 2.66
C ASP A 479 19.81 -15.40 2.71
N GLU A 480 19.31 -15.00 1.55
CA GLU A 480 18.28 -13.94 1.41
C GLU A 480 17.00 -14.23 2.21
N ASP A 481 16.62 -15.51 2.31
CA ASP A 481 15.44 -16.01 3.00
C ASP A 481 15.73 -16.63 4.38
N ASP A 482 16.90 -16.35 4.96
CA ASP A 482 17.20 -16.72 6.35
C ASP A 482 16.52 -15.74 7.33
N GLY A 483 15.37 -16.15 7.84
CA GLY A 483 14.58 -15.33 8.76
C GLY A 483 13.18 -15.90 8.96
N VAL A 484 12.26 -15.02 9.34
CA VAL A 484 10.84 -15.36 9.50
C VAL A 484 9.95 -14.47 8.65
N VAL A 485 8.75 -14.96 8.36
CA VAL A 485 7.65 -14.18 7.79
C VAL A 485 6.53 -14.12 8.81
N MET A 486 6.04 -12.91 9.12
CA MET A 486 4.98 -12.67 10.08
C MET A 486 3.73 -12.11 9.42
N SER A 487 2.57 -12.59 9.85
CA SER A 487 1.26 -12.14 9.37
C SER A 487 0.21 -12.27 10.47
N VAL A 488 -0.70 -11.31 10.58
CA VAL A 488 -1.88 -11.47 11.44
C VAL A 488 -2.94 -12.24 10.66
N VAL A 489 -3.33 -13.38 11.20
CA VAL A 489 -4.39 -14.20 10.63
C VAL A 489 -5.69 -13.86 11.34
N VAL A 490 -6.66 -13.37 10.56
CA VAL A 490 -8.00 -13.02 11.05
C VAL A 490 -8.96 -14.15 10.72
N THR A 491 -9.86 -14.48 11.66
CA THR A 491 -10.87 -15.53 11.46
C THR A 491 -12.28 -14.94 11.54
N PRO A 492 -13.14 -15.16 10.52
CA PRO A 492 -14.52 -14.68 10.52
C PRO A 492 -15.48 -15.61 11.28
N ARG A 493 -15.06 -16.85 11.60
CA ARG A 493 -15.92 -17.92 12.12
C ARG A 493 -15.93 -18.01 13.64
N GLU A 494 -14.83 -17.64 14.28
CA GLU A 494 -14.67 -17.72 15.72
C GLU A 494 -14.23 -16.35 16.25
N ARG A 495 -14.98 -15.80 17.21
CA ARG A 495 -14.55 -14.56 17.87
C ARG A 495 -13.30 -14.81 18.69
N LYS A 496 -12.45 -13.80 18.80
CA LYS A 496 -11.26 -13.80 19.67
C LYS A 496 -10.30 -14.96 19.38
N SER A 497 -10.18 -15.32 18.11
CA SER A 497 -9.28 -16.39 17.64
C SER A 497 -8.26 -15.90 16.61
N SER A 498 -8.19 -14.59 16.37
CA SER A 498 -7.13 -14.01 15.54
C SER A 498 -5.77 -14.21 16.19
N PHE A 499 -4.73 -14.42 15.39
CA PHE A 499 -3.39 -14.70 15.90
C PHE A 499 -2.30 -14.09 15.03
N LEU A 500 -1.16 -13.78 15.64
CA LEU A 500 0.07 -13.53 14.90
C LEU A 500 0.67 -14.88 14.51
N LEU A 501 0.86 -15.13 13.22
CA LEU A 501 1.53 -16.28 12.66
C LEU A 501 3.01 -15.97 12.44
N VAL A 502 3.89 -16.91 12.76
CA VAL A 502 5.33 -16.87 12.45
C VAL A 502 5.69 -18.08 11.61
N LEU A 503 6.09 -17.83 10.36
CA LEU A 503 6.58 -18.84 9.43
C LEU A 503 8.10 -18.78 9.33
N ASP A 504 8.75 -19.93 9.21
CA ASP A 504 10.14 -20.01 8.76
C ASP A 504 10.19 -19.55 7.30
N ALA A 505 10.96 -18.50 7.00
CA ALA A 505 10.92 -17.87 5.69
C ALA A 505 11.46 -18.80 4.59
N LYS A 506 12.37 -19.72 4.91
CA LYS A 506 13.02 -20.64 3.96
C LYS A 506 12.10 -21.79 3.55
N THR A 507 11.65 -22.55 4.54
CA THR A 507 10.77 -23.73 4.39
C THR A 507 9.32 -23.34 4.13
N PHE A 508 8.90 -22.17 4.61
CA PHE A 508 7.53 -21.66 4.60
C PHE A 508 6.55 -22.48 5.46
N THR A 509 7.08 -23.14 6.50
CA THR A 509 6.30 -23.87 7.50
C THR A 509 6.13 -23.06 8.78
N GLU A 510 5.03 -23.30 9.50
CA GLU A 510 4.75 -22.61 10.76
C GLU A 510 5.72 -23.00 11.86
N LEU A 511 6.35 -21.99 12.48
CA LEU A 511 7.18 -22.15 13.67
C LEU A 511 6.33 -22.03 14.94
N GLY A 512 5.44 -21.06 14.96
CA GLY A 512 4.50 -20.85 16.05
C GLY A 512 3.52 -19.71 15.76
N ARG A 513 2.60 -19.52 16.69
CA ARG A 513 1.60 -18.44 16.66
C ARG A 513 1.29 -17.91 18.05
N ALA A 514 0.81 -16.68 18.09
CA ALA A 514 0.35 -16.00 19.30
C ALA A 514 -1.14 -15.63 19.17
N GLU A 515 -2.01 -16.38 19.85
CA GLU A 515 -3.47 -16.18 19.82
C GLU A 515 -3.90 -15.02 20.72
N VAL A 516 -4.72 -14.13 20.18
CA VAL A 516 -5.14 -12.89 20.84
C VAL A 516 -6.58 -13.03 21.35
N PRO A 517 -6.87 -12.74 22.63
CA PRO A 517 -8.20 -12.92 23.20
C PRO A 517 -9.16 -11.73 22.92
N VAL A 518 -8.98 -11.06 21.79
CA VAL A 518 -9.85 -9.97 21.28
C VAL A 518 -10.05 -10.09 19.77
N ASP A 519 -11.11 -9.47 19.26
CA ASP A 519 -11.36 -9.42 17.82
C ASP A 519 -10.41 -8.41 17.15
N ILE A 520 -9.86 -8.78 16.00
CA ILE A 520 -8.98 -7.92 15.19
C ILE A 520 -9.63 -7.76 13.81
N PRO A 521 -9.90 -6.52 13.34
CA PRO A 521 -10.45 -6.28 12.02
C PRO A 521 -9.40 -6.52 10.93
N PHE A 522 -9.84 -6.71 9.68
CA PHE A 522 -8.92 -6.84 8.56
C PHE A 522 -8.32 -5.46 8.21
N GLY A 523 -6.99 -5.36 8.26
CA GLY A 523 -6.23 -4.12 8.00
C GLY A 523 -5.48 -4.13 6.67
N THR A 524 -4.66 -3.10 6.45
CA THR A 524 -3.93 -2.85 5.18
C THR A 524 -2.47 -3.23 5.31
N HIS A 525 -1.61 -2.33 5.79
CA HIS A 525 -0.16 -2.52 5.82
C HIS A 525 0.40 -2.65 7.23
N GLY A 526 1.59 -3.21 7.31
CA GLY A 526 2.37 -3.28 8.53
C GLY A 526 3.87 -3.27 8.29
N LEU A 527 4.61 -3.17 9.38
CA LEU A 527 6.06 -3.31 9.37
C LEU A 527 6.53 -3.97 10.67
N PHE A 528 7.77 -4.42 10.66
CA PHE A 528 8.47 -4.81 11.89
C PHE A 528 9.35 -3.66 12.37
N ASN A 529 9.19 -3.26 13.62
CA ASN A 529 10.06 -2.34 14.33
C ASN A 529 10.99 -3.14 15.24
N GLU A 530 12.24 -3.31 14.82
CA GLU A 530 13.28 -3.92 15.64
C GLU A 530 13.58 -3.04 16.86
N MET A 531 13.77 -3.66 18.02
CA MET A 531 14.21 -2.98 19.23
C MET A 531 15.61 -3.47 19.60
N GLY A 532 16.52 -2.52 19.79
CA GLY A 532 17.92 -2.77 20.16
C GLY A 532 18.11 -3.13 21.63
#